data_AF-A0A5R2N6Z5-F1
#
_entry.id   AF-A0A5R2N6Z5-F1
#
_cell.length_a   1.000
_cell.length_b   1.000
_cell.length_c   1.000
_cell.angle_alpha   90.00
_cell.angle_beta   90.00
_cell.angle_gamma   90.00
#
_symmetry.space_group_name_H-M   'P 1'
#
loop_
_entity.id
_entity.type
_entity.pdbx_description
1 polymer ?
#
loop_
_entity_poly.entity_id
_entity_poly.type
_entity_poly.pdbx_seq_one_letter_code
_entity_poly.pdbx_strand_id
1 'polypeptide(L)'
;GSAVLATANGKSAINGLLLSLGKNRISGDLALDDKFVPEGTISLDLPDIGPLAALALEKAEGDVRGTIAFSKTGAAPQVAIKAATASITRGDLQAKAVSIDALIANYLAAPVISGKIRADTVTSGGTVIRGIDVDLKR
;
A
#
# COMPACT_ATOMS: atom_id res chain seq x y z
N GLY A 1 -13.01 -6.97 -11.50
CA GLY A 1 -12.93 -7.04 -10.03
C GLY A 1 -14.33 -7.10 -9.46
N SER A 2 -14.49 -7.73 -8.31
CA SER A 2 -15.77 -7.78 -7.59
C SER A 2 -15.54 -7.29 -6.17
N ALA A 3 -16.34 -6.33 -5.74
CA ALA A 3 -16.40 -5.92 -4.34
C ALA A 3 -17.87 -5.90 -3.96
N VAL A 4 -18.19 -6.53 -2.83
CA VAL A 4 -19.54 -6.44 -2.27
C VAL A 4 -19.50 -5.34 -1.23
N LEU A 5 -20.15 -4.21 -1.55
CA LEU A 5 -20.45 -3.20 -0.55
C LEU A 5 -21.66 -3.68 0.23
N ALA A 6 -21.43 -4.20 1.44
CA ALA A 6 -22.45 -4.67 2.34
C ALA A 6 -22.72 -3.59 3.40
N THR A 7 -23.96 -3.19 3.57
CA THR A 7 -24.33 -2.32 4.69
C THR A 7 -24.76 -3.22 5.85
N ALA A 8 -23.98 -3.23 6.94
CA ALA A 8 -24.32 -3.93 8.17
C ALA A 8 -24.51 -2.89 9.29
N ASN A 9 -25.67 -2.88 9.94
CA ASN A 9 -25.98 -1.98 11.06
C ASN A 9 -25.85 -0.46 10.74
N GLY A 10 -26.23 -0.03 9.53
CA GLY A 10 -26.13 1.39 9.12
C GLY A 10 -24.71 1.86 8.77
N LYS A 11 -23.72 0.97 8.89
CA LYS A 11 -22.32 1.20 8.55
C LYS A 11 -21.99 0.53 7.23
N SER A 12 -21.31 1.25 6.35
CA SER A 12 -20.79 0.69 5.11
C SER A 12 -19.64 -0.26 5.45
N ALA A 13 -19.68 -1.50 4.96
CA ALA A 13 -18.59 -2.44 5.07
C ALA A 13 -18.26 -2.97 3.67
N ILE A 14 -16.98 -3.00 3.34
CA ILE A 14 -16.47 -3.67 2.17
C ILE A 14 -16.04 -5.05 2.64
N ASN A 15 -16.89 -6.04 2.39
CA ASN A 15 -16.63 -7.43 2.73
C ASN A 15 -16.21 -8.18 1.46
N GLY A 16 -15.06 -8.84 1.53
CA GLY A 16 -14.49 -9.58 0.41
C GLY A 16 -14.12 -8.68 -0.76
N LEU A 17 -13.43 -7.55 -0.49
CA LEU A 17 -12.78 -6.81 -1.56
C LEU A 17 -11.89 -7.79 -2.31
N LEU A 18 -12.14 -7.96 -3.61
CA LEU A 18 -11.31 -8.76 -4.48
C LEU A 18 -11.18 -8.08 -5.84
N LEU A 19 -10.06 -7.39 -6.03
CA LEU A 19 -9.67 -6.89 -7.33
C LEU A 19 -8.58 -7.80 -7.90
N SER A 20 -8.93 -8.52 -8.95
CA SER A 20 -7.98 -9.31 -9.73
C SER A 20 -7.82 -8.71 -11.12
N LEU A 21 -6.57 -8.58 -11.56
CA LEU A 21 -6.22 -8.19 -12.92
C LEU A 21 -5.05 -9.06 -13.41
N GLY A 22 -5.36 -10.04 -14.25
CA GLY A 22 -4.38 -11.08 -14.62
C GLY A 22 -3.96 -11.87 -13.37
N LYS A 23 -2.65 -11.86 -13.07
CA LYS A 23 -2.06 -12.53 -11.90
C LYS A 23 -2.07 -11.66 -10.64
N ASN A 24 -2.42 -10.39 -10.77
CA ASN A 24 -2.46 -9.45 -9.66
C ASN A 24 -3.73 -9.63 -8.84
N ARG A 25 -3.57 -9.59 -7.52
CA ARG A 25 -4.67 -9.72 -6.58
C ARG A 25 -4.53 -8.69 -5.46
N ILE A 26 -5.56 -7.90 -5.27
CA ILE A 26 -5.76 -7.05 -4.10
C ILE A 26 -6.98 -7.59 -3.38
N SER A 27 -6.82 -7.90 -2.09
CA SER A 27 -7.93 -8.42 -1.31
C SER A 27 -7.96 -7.90 0.11
N GLY A 28 -9.14 -7.77 0.69
CA GLY A 28 -9.25 -7.35 2.08
C GLY A 28 -10.68 -7.18 2.52
N ASP A 29 -10.81 -6.88 3.80
CA ASP A 29 -12.07 -6.54 4.45
C ASP A 29 -11.88 -5.19 5.15
N LEU A 30 -12.82 -4.27 4.94
CA LEU A 30 -12.82 -2.94 5.54
C LEU A 30 -14.20 -2.64 6.10
N ALA A 31 -14.30 -2.51 7.41
CA ALA A 31 -15.46 -1.89 8.04
C ALA A 31 -15.27 -0.37 8.04
N LEU A 32 -16.30 0.40 7.69
CA LEU A 32 -16.26 1.86 7.83
C LEU A 32 -17.11 2.27 9.03
N ASP A 33 -16.59 3.16 9.88
CA ASP A 33 -17.37 3.76 10.96
C ASP A 33 -18.35 4.85 10.45
N ASP A 34 -19.09 5.50 11.34
CA ASP A 34 -20.09 6.53 10.97
C ASP A 34 -19.49 7.75 10.28
N LYS A 35 -18.17 7.93 10.38
CA LYS A 35 -17.41 9.00 9.70
C LYS A 35 -16.68 8.48 8.45
N PHE A 36 -17.02 7.27 7.99
CA PHE A 36 -16.37 6.59 6.89
C PHE A 36 -14.87 6.34 7.12
N VAL A 37 -14.45 6.19 8.38
CA VAL A 37 -13.07 5.81 8.70
C VAL A 37 -12.95 4.29 8.55
N PRO A 38 -12.07 3.80 7.66
CA PRO A 38 -11.88 2.37 7.47
C PRO A 38 -11.14 1.75 8.66
N GLU A 39 -11.53 0.53 8.99
CA GLU A 39 -10.86 -0.39 9.91
C GLU A 39 -10.82 -1.77 9.27
N GLY A 40 -9.66 -2.41 9.27
CA GLY A 40 -9.47 -3.70 8.60
C GLY A 40 -8.15 -3.76 7.85
N THR A 41 -8.02 -4.75 6.95
CA THR A 41 -6.73 -5.05 6.32
C THR A 41 -6.89 -5.27 4.82
N ILE A 42 -5.97 -4.69 4.05
CA ILE A 42 -5.80 -4.92 2.62
C ILE A 42 -4.50 -5.67 2.41
N SER A 43 -4.55 -6.79 1.70
CA SER A 43 -3.41 -7.54 1.19
C SER A 43 -3.19 -7.25 -0.28
N LEU A 44 -1.92 -7.04 -0.64
CA LEU A 44 -1.44 -6.81 -1.99
C LEU A 44 -0.58 -8.01 -2.39
N ASP A 45 -0.98 -8.73 -3.42
CA ASP A 45 -0.16 -9.73 -4.10
C ASP A 45 -0.14 -9.41 -5.59
N LEU A 46 0.83 -8.58 -5.98
CA LEU A 46 0.95 -8.01 -7.32
C LEU A 46 2.24 -8.52 -7.95
N PRO A 47 2.28 -9.76 -8.47
CA PRO A 47 3.50 -10.29 -9.08
C PRO A 47 3.90 -9.58 -10.38
N ASP A 48 3.01 -8.80 -10.98
CA ASP A 48 3.30 -7.98 -12.17
C ASP A 48 2.43 -6.73 -12.19
N ILE A 49 2.93 -5.58 -11.75
CA ILE A 49 2.16 -4.33 -11.74
C ILE A 49 1.92 -3.74 -13.14
N GLY A 50 2.53 -4.28 -14.20
CA GLY A 50 2.42 -3.80 -15.58
C GLY A 50 0.99 -3.55 -16.04
N PRO A 51 0.11 -4.56 -16.00
CA PRO A 51 -1.29 -4.41 -16.36
C PRO A 51 -2.05 -3.39 -15.51
N LEU A 52 -1.74 -3.28 -14.21
CA LEU A 52 -2.38 -2.33 -13.29
C LEU A 52 -1.95 -0.89 -13.60
N ALA A 53 -0.67 -0.68 -13.87
CA ALA A 53 -0.13 0.62 -14.26
C ALA A 53 -0.74 1.06 -15.60
N ALA A 54 -0.81 0.15 -16.59
CA ALA A 54 -1.41 0.45 -17.88
C ALA A 54 -2.88 0.88 -17.77
N LEU A 55 -3.65 0.28 -16.85
CA LEU A 55 -5.02 0.70 -16.56
C LEU A 55 -5.09 2.14 -16.02
N ALA A 56 -4.09 2.55 -15.24
CA ALA A 56 -3.93 3.92 -14.76
C ALA A 56 -3.25 4.86 -15.77
N LEU A 57 -3.02 4.42 -17.01
CA LEU A 57 -2.27 5.14 -18.05
C LEU A 57 -0.81 5.43 -17.66
N GLU A 58 -0.26 4.59 -16.78
CA GLU A 58 1.11 4.62 -16.30
C GLU A 58 1.94 3.50 -16.93
N LYS A 59 3.25 3.72 -17.05
CA LYS A 59 4.20 2.68 -17.46
C LYS A 59 5.09 2.31 -16.27
N ALA A 60 4.68 1.28 -15.54
CA ALA A 60 5.46 0.71 -14.47
C ALA A 60 5.46 -0.82 -14.57
N GLU A 61 6.58 -1.45 -14.26
CA GLU A 61 6.79 -2.89 -14.29
C GLU A 61 7.42 -3.33 -12.97
N GLY A 62 7.20 -4.58 -12.57
CA GLY A 62 7.74 -5.13 -11.34
C GLY A 62 6.72 -5.83 -10.47
N ASP A 63 7.13 -6.23 -9.28
CA ASP A 63 6.28 -6.90 -8.30
C ASP A 63 6.04 -5.99 -7.09
N VAL A 64 4.90 -6.12 -6.43
CA VAL A 64 4.65 -5.52 -5.12
C VAL A 64 3.86 -6.50 -4.28
N ARG A 65 4.36 -6.78 -3.08
CA ARG A 65 3.64 -7.55 -2.07
C ARG A 65 3.57 -6.78 -0.78
N GLY A 66 2.44 -6.88 -0.08
CA GLY A 66 2.32 -6.17 1.16
C GLY A 66 0.96 -6.24 1.82
N THR A 67 0.86 -5.51 2.91
CA THR A 67 -0.32 -5.40 3.74
C THR A 67 -0.48 -3.97 4.20
N ILE A 68 -1.70 -3.46 4.12
CA ILE A 68 -2.10 -2.16 4.65
C ILE A 68 -3.16 -2.44 5.71
N ALA A 69 -2.85 -2.14 6.97
CA ALA A 69 -3.75 -2.34 8.09
C ALA A 69 -4.26 -0.99 8.59
N PHE A 70 -5.57 -0.80 8.52
CA PHE A 70 -6.27 0.35 9.08
C PHE A 70 -6.80 -0.02 10.46
N SER A 71 -6.53 0.83 11.44
CA SER A 71 -7.03 0.66 12.80
C SER A 71 -7.26 2.01 13.46
N LYS A 72 -7.77 1.99 14.68
CA LYS A 72 -8.04 3.21 15.45
C LYS A 72 -7.55 3.04 16.88
N THR A 73 -6.79 4.02 17.37
CA THR A 73 -6.41 4.10 18.79
C THR A 73 -7.22 5.22 19.42
N GLY A 74 -8.28 4.86 20.14
CA GLY A 74 -9.25 5.83 20.67
C GLY A 74 -9.99 6.57 19.54
N ALA A 75 -9.80 7.89 19.44
CA ALA A 75 -10.37 8.69 18.35
C ALA A 75 -9.44 8.84 17.14
N ALA A 76 -8.16 8.47 17.26
CA ALA A 76 -7.14 8.70 16.25
C ALA A 76 -7.05 7.50 15.29
N PRO A 77 -7.38 7.68 14.00
CA PRO A 77 -7.22 6.62 13.02
C PRO A 77 -5.76 6.48 12.62
N GLN A 78 -5.31 5.25 12.41
CA GLN A 78 -3.93 4.94 12.05
C GLN A 78 -3.89 3.93 10.91
N VAL A 79 -2.86 4.02 10.08
CA VAL A 79 -2.60 3.07 9.01
C VAL A 79 -1.17 2.57 9.10
N ALA A 80 -1.00 1.25 9.17
CA ALA A 80 0.28 0.56 9.10
C ALA A 80 0.46 -0.04 7.70
N ILE A 81 1.60 0.20 7.10
CA ILE A 81 1.95 -0.23 5.74
C ILE A 81 3.18 -1.10 5.84
N LYS A 82 3.07 -2.35 5.40
CA LYS A 82 4.19 -3.25 5.20
C LYS A 82 4.22 -3.67 3.75
N ALA A 83 5.22 -3.26 3.01
CA ALA A 83 5.33 -3.58 1.58
C ALA A 83 6.76 -3.93 1.21
N ALA A 84 6.89 -4.83 0.25
CA ALA A 84 8.16 -5.21 -0.33
C ALA A 84 8.03 -5.42 -1.83
N THR A 85 9.13 -5.20 -2.54
CA THR A 85 9.26 -5.46 -3.98
C THR A 85 10.66 -5.94 -4.28
N ALA A 86 10.78 -7.00 -5.09
CA ALA A 86 12.07 -7.43 -5.59
C ALA A 86 12.63 -6.41 -6.59
N SER A 87 11.78 -5.90 -7.47
CA SER A 87 12.11 -4.74 -8.30
C SER A 87 10.87 -4.01 -8.80
N ILE A 88 10.98 -2.70 -8.92
CA ILE A 88 10.00 -1.85 -9.60
C ILE A 88 10.74 -0.92 -10.56
N THR A 89 10.21 -0.78 -11.77
CA THR A 89 10.73 0.12 -12.80
C THR A 89 9.60 1.00 -13.31
N ARG A 90 9.81 2.32 -13.36
CA ARG A 90 8.87 3.30 -13.95
C ARG A 90 9.67 4.30 -14.77
N GLY A 91 9.59 4.20 -16.09
CA GLY A 91 10.47 4.98 -16.98
C GLY A 91 11.94 4.69 -16.69
N ASP A 92 12.71 5.74 -16.39
CA ASP A 92 14.15 5.65 -16.10
C ASP A 92 14.46 5.39 -14.61
N LEU A 93 13.42 5.28 -13.77
CA LEU A 93 13.55 4.97 -12.36
C LEU A 93 13.45 3.46 -12.14
N GLN A 94 14.43 2.87 -11.47
CA GLN A 94 14.40 1.48 -11.05
C GLN A 94 14.79 1.38 -9.57
N ALA A 95 13.99 0.69 -8.77
CA ALA A 95 14.34 0.34 -7.40
C ALA A 95 14.39 -1.18 -7.25
N LYS A 96 15.35 -1.68 -6.47
CA LYS A 96 15.54 -3.11 -6.21
C LYS A 96 15.56 -3.41 -4.71
N ALA A 97 15.00 -4.57 -4.37
CA ALA A 97 14.89 -5.08 -3.01
C ALA A 97 14.40 -4.01 -2.02
N VAL A 98 13.26 -3.40 -2.34
CA VAL A 98 12.67 -2.36 -1.49
C VAL A 98 11.85 -3.03 -0.40
N SER A 99 11.97 -2.53 0.82
CA SER A 99 11.07 -2.87 1.93
C SER A 99 10.63 -1.60 2.67
N ILE A 100 9.36 -1.56 3.03
CA ILE A 100 8.71 -0.46 3.72
C ILE A 100 7.99 -1.06 4.92
N ASP A 101 8.26 -0.52 6.10
CA ASP A 101 7.49 -0.75 7.32
C ASP A 101 7.19 0.61 7.93
N ALA A 102 5.98 1.13 7.70
CA ALA A 102 5.61 2.48 8.08
C ALA A 102 4.29 2.50 8.87
N LEU A 103 4.19 3.41 9.82
CA LEU A 103 2.99 3.72 10.59
C LEU A 103 2.66 5.20 10.43
N ILE A 104 1.45 5.48 9.98
CA ILE A 104 0.90 6.84 9.90
C ILE A 104 -0.20 6.96 10.93
N ALA A 105 0.09 7.66 12.02
CA ALA A 105 -0.86 7.93 13.09
C ALA A 105 -1.68 9.18 12.79
N ASN A 106 -2.94 9.18 13.24
CA ASN A 106 -3.89 10.28 13.13
C ASN A 106 -3.99 10.89 11.72
N TYR A 107 -4.03 10.03 10.69
CA TYR A 107 -3.90 10.43 9.28
C TYR A 107 -5.02 11.34 8.75
N LEU A 108 -6.13 11.51 9.50
CA LEU A 108 -7.25 12.39 9.13
C LEU A 108 -7.19 13.79 9.74
N ALA A 109 -6.41 14.01 10.80
CA ALA A 109 -6.39 15.29 11.51
C ALA A 109 -4.99 15.90 11.63
N ALA A 110 -4.00 15.11 12.06
CA ALA A 110 -2.61 15.54 12.20
C ALA A 110 -1.70 14.34 11.89
N PRO A 111 -1.41 14.06 10.60
CA PRO A 111 -0.66 12.87 10.21
C PRO A 111 0.76 12.92 10.78
N VAL A 112 1.12 11.88 11.53
CA VAL A 112 2.48 11.66 12.03
C VAL A 112 2.99 10.34 11.46
N ILE A 113 4.11 10.40 10.74
CA ILE A 113 4.69 9.25 10.05
C ILE A 113 5.90 8.76 10.83
N SER A 114 5.98 7.45 11.05
CA SER A 114 7.13 6.78 11.62
C SER A 114 7.39 5.46 10.89
N GLY A 115 8.63 4.97 10.91
CA GLY A 115 8.94 3.68 10.32
C GLY A 115 10.27 3.62 9.61
N LYS A 116 10.43 2.58 8.79
CA LYS A 116 11.69 2.25 8.13
C LYS A 116 11.48 1.95 6.66
N ILE A 117 12.31 2.55 5.82
CA ILE A 117 12.35 2.29 4.38
C ILE A 117 13.76 1.83 4.03
N ARG A 118 13.85 0.70 3.31
CA ARG A 118 15.12 0.21 2.79
C ARG A 118 15.03 -0.10 1.31
N ALA A 119 16.13 0.07 0.61
CA ALA A 119 16.30 -0.39 -0.76
C ALA A 119 17.78 -0.71 -1.02
N ASP A 120 18.04 -1.84 -1.68
CA ASP A 120 19.42 -2.19 -2.04
C ASP A 120 19.98 -1.20 -3.05
N THR A 121 19.16 -0.82 -4.04
CA THR A 121 19.55 0.11 -5.09
C THR A 121 18.36 0.90 -5.61
N VAL A 122 18.57 2.18 -5.88
CA VAL A 122 17.69 3.03 -6.67
C VAL A 122 18.53 3.65 -7.79
N THR A 123 18.12 3.41 -9.03
CA THR A 123 18.72 3.96 -10.23
C THR A 123 17.78 4.98 -10.85
N SER A 124 18.32 6.13 -11.24
CA SER A 124 17.59 7.18 -11.97
C SER A 124 18.46 7.67 -13.12
N GLY A 125 18.12 7.25 -14.34
CA GLY A 125 18.97 7.49 -15.51
C GLY A 125 20.38 6.92 -15.29
N GLY A 126 21.41 7.78 -15.33
CA GLY A 126 22.80 7.39 -15.06
C GLY A 126 23.20 7.33 -13.58
N THR A 127 22.34 7.76 -12.65
CA THR A 127 22.68 7.84 -11.22
C THR A 127 22.25 6.58 -10.50
N VAL A 128 23.13 5.99 -9.69
CA VAL A 128 22.86 4.79 -8.89
C VAL A 128 23.10 5.09 -7.41
N ILE A 129 22.08 4.94 -6.58
CA ILE A 129 22.13 5.07 -5.12
C ILE A 129 22.02 3.66 -4.54
N ARG A 130 22.90 3.30 -3.60
CA ARG A 130 22.97 1.96 -2.99
C ARG A 130 22.86 2.03 -1.48
N GLY A 131 22.38 0.95 -0.87
CA GLY A 131 22.36 0.79 0.59
C GLY A 131 21.47 1.80 1.29
N ILE A 132 20.26 1.99 0.78
CA ILE A 132 19.32 2.97 1.33
C ILE A 132 18.71 2.38 2.60
N ASP A 133 18.86 3.09 3.71
CA ASP A 133 18.19 2.83 4.99
C ASP A 133 17.74 4.17 5.57
N VAL A 134 16.43 4.39 5.63
CA VAL A 134 15.80 5.61 6.11
C VAL A 134 14.95 5.27 7.33
N ASP A 135 15.23 5.96 8.43
CA ASP A 135 14.47 5.88 9.68
C ASP A 135 13.65 7.16 9.86
N LEU A 136 12.33 7.02 9.81
CA LEU A 136 11.35 8.10 9.98
C LEU A 136 10.95 8.15 11.46
N LYS A 137 11.31 9.25 12.13
CA LYS A 137 11.01 9.51 13.54
C LYS A 137 10.10 10.71 13.70
N ARG A 138 9.17 10.60 14.66
CA ARG A 138 8.31 11.71 15.10
C ARG A 138 9.09 12.74 15.92
#